data_AF-A0A7C5MH70-F1
#
_entry.id   AF-A0A7C5MH70-F1
#
_cell.length_a   1.000
_cell.length_b   1.000
_cell.length_c   1.000
_cell.angle_alpha   90.00
_cell.angle_beta   90.00
_cell.angle_gamma   90.00
#
_symmetry.space_group_name_H-M   'P 1'
#
loop_
_entity.id
_entity.type
_entity.pdbx_description
1 polymer ?
#
loop_
_entity_poly.entity_id
_entity_poly.type
_entity_poly.pdbx_seq_one_letter_code
_entity_poly.pdbx_strand_id
1 'polypeptide(L)' 'MREKKLLEKAYDPTPVEARWGNFWLEEKLFVAEANSTKPKFSMVLPPPNVTGVLHMGHALCFTLPDVIVRWKKMQGYNT' A
#
# COMPACT_ATOMS: atom_id res chain seq x y z
N MET A 1 20.50 27.78 -11.78
CA MET A 1 19.03 27.96 -11.74
C MET A 1 18.38 26.59 -11.69
N ARG A 2 17.40 26.34 -10.83
CA ARG A 2 16.66 25.05 -10.83
C ARG A 2 15.60 25.11 -11.92
N GLU A 3 15.64 24.19 -12.87
CA GLU A 3 14.67 24.09 -13.96
C GLU A 3 13.30 23.80 -13.37
N LYS A 4 12.33 24.70 -13.60
CA LYS A 4 10.97 24.56 -13.05
C LYS A 4 10.16 23.69 -14.01
N LYS A 5 10.25 22.36 -13.85
CA LYS A 5 9.43 21.42 -14.62
C LYS A 5 7.95 21.70 -14.32
N LEU A 6 7.20 22.14 -15.32
CA LEU A 6 5.75 22.32 -15.21
C LEU A 6 5.07 20.94 -15.08
N LEU A 7 4.04 20.88 -14.23
CA LEU A 7 3.18 19.69 -14.13
C LEU A 7 2.44 19.48 -15.44
N GLU A 8 2.26 18.23 -15.83
CA GLU A 8 1.45 17.89 -17.00
C GLU A 8 0.00 18.31 -16.79
N LYS A 9 -0.69 18.59 -17.90
CA LYS A 9 -2.10 19.03 -17.86
C LYS A 9 -3.05 17.91 -17.43
N ALA A 10 -2.68 16.66 -17.66
CA ALA A 10 -3.44 15.48 -17.30
C ALA A 10 -2.61 14.58 -16.39
N TYR A 11 -3.30 13.87 -15.49
CA TYR A 11 -2.66 12.89 -14.61
C TYR A 11 -2.53 11.55 -15.34
N ASP A 12 -1.29 11.05 -15.42
CA ASP A 12 -0.98 9.68 -15.82
C ASP A 12 -0.58 8.87 -14.57
N PRO A 13 -1.39 7.88 -14.15
CA PRO A 13 -1.07 7.04 -13.00
C PRO A 13 0.09 6.08 -13.27
N THR A 14 0.32 5.68 -14.51
CA THR A 14 1.24 4.59 -14.87
C THR A 14 2.66 4.77 -14.30
N PRO A 15 3.36 5.90 -14.53
CA PRO A 15 4.70 6.11 -13.98
C PRO A 15 4.68 6.35 -12.47
N VAL A 16 3.56 6.83 -11.93
CA VAL A 16 3.41 7.17 -10.51
C VAL A 16 3.24 5.89 -9.69
N GLU A 17 2.34 5.01 -10.10
CA GLU A 17 2.08 3.71 -9.46
C GLU A 17 3.33 2.83 -9.48
N ALA A 18 4.00 2.73 -10.63
CA ALA A 18 5.24 1.96 -10.75
C ALA A 18 6.35 2.47 -9.80
N ARG A 19 6.54 3.79 -9.72
CA ARG A 19 7.54 4.40 -8.85
C ARG A 19 7.23 4.13 -7.37
N TRP A 20 6.01 4.42 -6.92
CA TRP A 20 5.67 4.32 -5.51
C TRP A 20 5.55 2.87 -5.04
N GLY A 21 5.03 1.98 -5.88
CA GLY A 21 5.00 0.55 -5.59
C GLY A 21 6.39 0.01 -5.29
N ASN A 22 7.37 0.29 -6.16
CA ASN A 22 8.76 -0.13 -5.95
C ASN A 22 9.36 0.48 -4.69
N PHE A 23 9.19 1.79 -4.49
CA PHE A 23 9.71 2.50 -3.32
C PHE A 23 9.19 1.88 -2.01
N TRP A 24 7.89 1.57 -1.90
CA TRP A 24 7.33 0.99 -0.68
C TRP A 24 7.86 -0.41 -0.38
N LEU A 25 8.14 -1.21 -1.42
CA LEU A 25 8.71 -2.55 -1.29
C LEU A 25 10.18 -2.48 -0.85
N GLU A 26 10.98 -1.61 -1.48
CA GLU A 26 12.40 -1.41 -1.18
C GLU A 26 12.61 -0.91 0.26
N GLU A 27 11.82 0.09 0.66
CA GLU A 27 11.86 0.67 2.01
C GLU A 27 11.15 -0.20 3.07
N LYS A 28 10.56 -1.34 2.66
CA LYS A 28 9.86 -2.29 3.54
C LYS A 28 8.79 -1.61 4.42
N LEU A 29 8.09 -0.61 3.88
CA LEU A 29 7.19 0.24 4.66
C LEU A 29 6.00 -0.51 5.26
N PHE A 30 5.66 -1.71 4.79
CA PHE A 30 4.55 -2.52 5.29
C PHE A 30 5.00 -3.74 6.11
N VAL A 31 6.26 -3.77 6.56
CA VAL A 31 6.75 -4.81 7.47
C VAL A 31 6.51 -4.39 8.92
N ALA A 32 5.77 -5.20 9.67
CA ALA A 32 5.57 -5.02 11.10
C ALA A 32 6.83 -5.39 11.89
N GLU A 33 7.17 -4.60 12.90
CA GLU A 33 8.33 -4.84 13.76
C GLU A 33 7.93 -5.65 15.01
N ALA A 34 8.43 -6.87 15.18
CA ALA A 34 8.03 -7.76 16.27
C ALA A 34 8.24 -7.16 17.68
N ASN A 35 9.33 -6.40 17.85
CA ASN A 35 9.75 -5.81 19.12
C ASN A 35 9.30 -4.34 19.31
N SER A 36 8.39 -3.84 18.46
CA SER A 36 7.93 -2.46 18.57
C SER A 36 7.11 -2.23 19.84
N THR A 37 7.32 -1.09 20.49
CA THR A 37 6.52 -0.62 21.64
C THR A 37 5.21 0.05 21.22
N LYS A 38 5.01 0.26 19.91
CA LYS A 38 3.78 0.81 19.34
C LYS A 38 2.59 -0.13 19.54
N PRO A 39 1.36 0.38 19.62
CA PRO A 39 0.18 -0.46 19.70
C PRO A 39 0.06 -1.35 18.46
N LYS A 40 -0.25 -2.63 18.66
CA LYS A 40 -0.32 -3.63 17.58
C LYS A 40 -1.68 -3.59 16.90
N PHE A 41 -1.68 -3.70 15.57
CA PHE A 41 -2.89 -3.93 14.78
C PHE A 41 -2.60 -5.03 13.76
N SER A 42 -3.47 -6.03 13.69
CA SER A 42 -3.33 -7.14 12.74
C SER A 42 -4.68 -7.43 12.11
N MET A 43 -4.67 -7.64 10.79
CA MET A 43 -5.83 -8.00 10.01
C MET A 43 -5.41 -9.10 9.05
N VAL A 44 -6.11 -10.23 9.10
CA VAL A 44 -5.81 -11.39 8.26
C VAL A 44 -6.61 -11.28 6.97
N LEU A 45 -5.91 -11.26 5.84
CA LEU A 45 -6.53 -11.56 4.55
C LEU A 45 -6.65 -13.08 4.44
N PRO A 46 -7.86 -13.62 4.13
CA PRO A 46 -7.99 -15.05 3.90
C PRO A 46 -7.07 -15.45 2.75
N PRO A 47 -6.35 -16.58 2.85
CA PRO A 47 -5.46 -17.02 1.79
C PRO A 47 -6.27 -17.19 0.49
N PRO A 48 -5.79 -16.66 -0.64
CA PRO A 48 -6.52 -16.77 -1.90
C PRO A 48 -6.55 -18.23 -2.34
N ASN A 49 -7.73 -18.72 -2.75
CA ASN A 49 -7.84 -20.00 -3.45
C ASN A 49 -7.24 -19.83 -4.85
N VAL A 50 -6.08 -20.45 -5.10
CA VAL A 50 -5.35 -20.35 -6.38
C VAL A 50 -6.09 -21.11 -7.48
N THR A 51 -7.11 -20.50 -8.07
CA THR A 51 -8.01 -21.15 -9.06
C THR A 51 -8.15 -20.37 -10.36
N GLY A 52 -7.49 -19.23 -10.52
CA GLY A 52 -7.57 -18.43 -11.73
C GLY A 52 -7.08 -16.99 -11.55
N VAL A 53 -7.64 -16.08 -12.36
CA VAL A 53 -7.27 -14.66 -12.40
C VAL A 53 -8.05 -13.85 -11.36
N LEU A 54 -7.46 -12.77 -10.86
CA LEU A 54 -8.14 -11.85 -9.95
C LEU A 54 -9.26 -11.09 -10.67
N HIS A 55 -10.50 -11.23 -10.20
CA HIS A 55 -11.64 -10.39 -10.59
C HIS A 55 -11.92 -9.24 -9.60
N MET A 56 -12.88 -8.37 -9.94
CA MET A 56 -13.29 -7.20 -9.14
C MET A 56 -13.64 -7.50 -7.67
N GLY A 57 -14.07 -8.72 -7.36
CA GLY A 57 -14.33 -9.14 -5.98
C GLY A 57 -13.05 -9.16 -5.15
N HIS A 58 -11.94 -9.62 -5.72
CA HIS A 58 -10.63 -9.54 -5.07
C HIS A 58 -10.18 -8.10 -4.90
N ALA A 59 -10.38 -7.25 -5.92
CA ALA A 59 -10.03 -5.84 -5.82
C ALA A 59 -10.71 -5.19 -4.61
N LEU A 60 -12.01 -5.45 -4.39
CA LEU A 60 -12.72 -4.96 -3.21
C LEU A 60 -12.16 -5.57 -1.91
N CYS A 61 -12.01 -6.90 -1.86
CA CYS A 61 -11.54 -7.62 -0.68
C CYS A 61 -10.11 -7.29 -0.27
N PHE A 62 -9.26 -6.81 -1.17
CA PHE A 62 -7.89 -6.40 -0.87
C PHE A 62 -7.80 -4.90 -0.58
N THR A 63 -8.55 -4.07 -1.31
CA THR A 63 -8.48 -2.61 -1.17
C THR A 63 -9.00 -2.13 0.18
N LEU A 64 -10.13 -2.66 0.66
CA LEU A 64 -10.71 -2.20 1.91
C LEU A 64 -9.79 -2.49 3.12
N PRO A 65 -9.25 -3.71 3.30
CA PRO A 65 -8.23 -3.98 4.31
C PRO A 65 -6.96 -3.13 4.16
N ASP A 66 -6.45 -2.92 2.93
CA ASP A 66 -5.27 -2.09 2.68
C ASP A 66 -5.48 -0.64 3.15
N VAL A 67 -6.66 -0.06 2.88
CA VAL A 67 -7.02 1.29 3.37
C VAL A 67 -7.03 1.33 4.91
N ILE A 68 -7.61 0.32 5.57
CA ILE A 68 -7.67 0.26 7.04
C ILE A 68 -6.27 0.14 7.63
N VAL A 69 -5.41 -0.71 7.08
CA VAL A 69 -4.02 -0.88 7.53
C VAL A 69 -3.24 0.42 7.38
N ARG A 70 -3.34 1.12 6.24
CA ARG A 70 -2.70 2.42 6.02
C ARG A 70 -3.17 3.46 7.04
N TRP A 71 -4.48 3.53 7.28
CA TRP A 71 -5.04 4.42 8.28
C TRP A 71 -4.51 4.10 9.69
N LYS A 72 -4.44 2.83 10.08
CA LYS A 72 -3.88 2.41 11.37
C LYS A 72 -2.40 2.73 11.50
N LYS A 73 -1.62 2.54 10.43
CA LYS A 73 -0.20 2.92 10.39
C LYS A 73 -0.04 4.43 10.60
N MET A 74 -0.88 5.25 9.96
CA MET A 74 -0.90 6.71 10.16
C MET A 74 -1.31 7.13 11.58
N GLN A 75 -2.10 6.31 12.29
CA GLN A 75 -2.41 6.50 13.71
C GLN A 75 -1.28 6.04 14.65
N GLY A 76 -0.14 5.59 14.12
CA GLY A 76 1.02 5.17 14.91
C GLY A 76 0.99 3.69 15.35
N TYR A 77 0.06 2.89 14.84
CA TYR A 77 0.06 1.46 15.09
C TYR A 77 1.21 0.75 14.35
N ASN A 78 1.71 -0.31 14.97
CA ASN A 78 2.53 -1.30 14.31
C ASN A 78 1.61 -2.28 13.56
N THR A 79 1.69 -2.23 12.24
CA THR A 79 0.86 -2.95 11.27
C THR A 79 1.73 -3.73 10.33
#